data_AF-A0AAQ3CMB5-F1
#
_entry.id   AF-A0AAQ3CMB5-F1
#
_cell.length_a   1.000
_cell.length_b   1.000
_cell.length_c   1.000
_cell.angle_alpha   90.00
_cell.angle_beta   90.00
_cell.angle_gamma   90.00
#
_symmetry.space_group_name_H-M   'P 1'
#
loop_
_entity.id
_entity.type
_entity.pdbx_description
1 polymer ?
#
loop_
_entity_poly.entity_id
_entity_poly.type
_entity_poly.pdbx_seq_one_letter_code
_entity_poly.pdbx_strand_id
1 'polypeptide(L)'
;MIKKTFDDYVVYFKEDRLNDAEIAKELGVSRVNVGKMRRKWEAHQDNPQYIGASKLTIREDTFNNMLVRSFKTETHANRLKNQVEIEKNKIALIFMSSFDKYCHLKLQYDKKS
;
A
#
# COMPACT_ATOMS: atom_id res chain seq x y z
N MET A 1 -2.04 18.21 14.08
CA MET A 1 -1.66 17.25 15.14
C MET A 1 -2.75 16.18 15.20
N ILE A 2 -2.44 14.95 14.78
CA ILE A 2 -3.43 13.86 14.79
C ILE A 2 -3.67 13.46 16.26
N LYS A 3 -4.90 13.60 16.76
CA LYS A 3 -5.24 13.17 18.12
C LYS A 3 -5.24 11.64 18.16
N LYS A 4 -4.41 11.05 19.04
CA LYS A 4 -4.43 9.62 19.30
C LYS A 4 -5.69 9.24 20.07
N THR A 5 -6.41 8.26 19.56
CA THR A 5 -7.61 7.69 20.15
C THR A 5 -7.25 6.67 21.21
N PHE A 6 -8.21 6.25 22.05
CA PHE A 6 -7.98 5.21 23.05
C PHE A 6 -7.57 3.88 22.40
N ASP A 7 -8.20 3.53 21.27
CA ASP A 7 -7.92 2.28 20.53
C ASP A 7 -6.47 2.19 20.05
N ASP A 8 -5.85 3.33 19.70
CA ASP A 8 -4.43 3.39 19.32
C ASP A 8 -3.49 2.91 20.44
N TYR A 9 -3.89 3.05 21.72
CA TYR A 9 -3.10 2.57 22.87
C TYR A 9 -3.39 1.10 23.19
N VAL A 10 -4.64 0.68 23.02
CA VAL A 10 -5.13 -0.66 23.38
C VAL A 10 -4.37 -1.77 22.63
N VAL A 11 -4.00 -1.53 21.37
CA VAL A 11 -3.21 -2.48 20.57
C VAL A 11 -1.92 -2.87 21.30
N TYR A 12 -1.19 -1.89 21.82
CA TYR A 12 0.06 -2.11 22.54
C TYR A 12 -0.12 -2.78 23.89
N PHE A 13 -1.21 -2.46 24.61
CA PHE A 13 -1.48 -3.06 25.91
C PHE A 13 -1.89 -4.55 25.80
N LYS A 14 -2.58 -4.93 24.72
CA LYS A 14 -2.95 -6.34 24.47
C LYS A 14 -1.76 -7.21 24.11
N GLU A 15 -0.77 -6.67 23.40
CA GLU A 15 0.39 -7.43 22.93
C GLU A 15 1.45 -7.63 24.02
N ASP A 16 1.43 -6.85 25.10
CA ASP A 16 2.36 -6.85 26.25
C ASP A 16 3.86 -6.86 25.89
N ARG A 17 4.18 -6.42 24.67
CA ARG A 17 5.55 -6.44 24.10
C ARG A 17 6.36 -5.19 24.39
N LEU A 18 5.69 -4.07 24.67
CA LEU A 18 6.33 -2.76 24.79
C LEU A 18 6.02 -2.12 26.14
N ASN A 19 7.04 -1.50 26.73
CA ASN A 19 6.90 -0.70 27.94
C ASN A 19 6.35 0.71 27.63
N ASP A 20 5.88 1.42 28.65
CA ASP A 20 5.24 2.74 28.48
C ASP A 20 6.12 3.80 27.79
N ALA A 21 7.45 3.70 27.92
CA ALA A 21 8.37 4.63 27.26
C ALA A 21 8.49 4.34 25.75
N GLU A 22 8.47 3.06 25.37
CA GLU A 22 8.47 2.64 23.97
C GLU A 22 7.16 3.02 23.28
N ILE A 23 6.02 2.76 23.92
CA ILE A 23 4.70 3.15 23.43
C ILE A 23 4.59 4.68 23.28
N ALA A 24 5.14 5.44 24.24
CA ALA A 24 5.15 6.89 24.18
C ALA A 24 5.94 7.42 22.98
N LYS A 25 7.11 6.82 22.70
CA LYS A 25 7.94 7.15 21.55
C LYS A 25 7.23 6.81 20.24
N GLU A 26 6.64 5.63 20.15
CA GLU A 26 5.94 5.14 18.95
C GLU A 26 4.71 5.99 18.62
N LEU A 27 3.92 6.34 19.63
CA LEU A 27 2.71 7.15 19.46
C LEU A 27 2.97 8.65 19.39
N GLY A 28 4.20 9.10 19.69
CA GLY A 28 4.57 10.51 19.74
C GLY A 28 3.83 11.28 20.85
N VAL A 29 3.65 10.63 22.01
CA VAL A 29 2.90 11.18 23.16
C VAL A 29 3.74 11.11 24.44
N SER A 30 3.30 11.79 25.50
CA SER A 30 4.00 11.71 26.78
C SER A 30 3.81 10.33 27.44
N ARG A 31 4.85 9.83 28.11
CA ARG A 31 4.78 8.60 28.93
C ARG A 31 3.67 8.66 29.97
N VAL A 32 3.42 9.85 30.53
CA VAL A 32 2.32 10.08 31.48
C VAL A 32 0.96 9.81 30.84
N ASN A 33 0.78 10.18 29.57
CA ASN A 33 -0.46 9.92 28.84
C ASN A 33 -0.67 8.42 28.61
N VAL A 34 0.40 7.70 28.24
CA VAL A 34 0.36 6.23 28.10
C VAL A 34 -0.06 5.57 29.41
N GLY A 35 0.56 5.94 30.53
CA GLY A 35 0.23 5.37 31.84
C GLY A 35 -1.20 5.70 32.33
N LYS A 36 -1.80 6.82 31.87
CA LYS A 36 -3.22 7.10 32.10
C LYS A 36 -4.12 6.16 31.30
N MET A 37 -3.78 5.94 30.02
CA MET A 37 -4.54 5.04 29.14
C MET A 37 -4.41 3.59 29.59
N ARG A 38 -3.23 3.17 30.08
CA ARG A 38 -3.02 1.80 30.61
C ARG A 38 -3.89 1.51 31.82
N ARG A 39 -3.91 2.40 32.82
CA ARG A 39 -4.81 2.26 33.98
C ARG A 39 -6.28 2.24 33.59
N LYS A 40 -6.67 3.06 32.61
CA LYS A 40 -8.03 3.04 32.06
C LYS A 40 -8.33 1.71 31.35
N TRP A 41 -7.37 1.14 30.65
CA TRP A 41 -7.49 -0.17 30.00
C TRP A 41 -7.61 -1.30 31.02
N GLU A 42 -6.70 -1.37 31.99
CA GLU A 42 -6.71 -2.37 33.08
C GLU A 42 -8.02 -2.33 33.88
N ALA A 43 -8.54 -1.13 34.19
CA ALA A 43 -9.81 -0.97 34.91
C ALA A 43 -11.06 -1.39 34.10
N HIS A 44 -10.93 -1.55 32.79
CA HIS A 44 -12.05 -1.89 31.89
C HIS A 44 -11.81 -3.18 31.10
N GLN A 45 -10.73 -3.92 31.37
CA GLN A 45 -10.41 -5.15 30.66
C GLN A 45 -11.47 -6.25 30.91
N ASP A 46 -12.12 -6.25 32.08
CA ASP A 46 -13.20 -7.17 32.43
C ASP A 46 -14.58 -6.72 31.93
N ASN A 47 -14.68 -5.56 31.27
CA ASN A 47 -15.94 -5.08 30.72
C ASN A 47 -16.18 -5.69 29.30
N PRO A 48 -17.18 -6.56 29.11
CA PRO A 48 -17.46 -7.19 27.82
C PRO A 48 -17.75 -6.18 26.69
N GLN A 49 -18.13 -4.95 27.03
CA GLN A 49 -18.36 -3.89 26.06
C GLN A 49 -17.06 -3.41 25.37
N TYR A 50 -15.90 -3.49 26.03
CA TYR A 50 -14.59 -3.10 25.47
C TYR A 50 -13.86 -4.25 24.77
N ILE A 51 -14.20 -5.50 25.10
CA ILE A 51 -13.69 -6.69 24.42
C ILE A 51 -14.38 -6.87 23.06
N GLY A 52 -15.65 -6.45 22.95
CA GLY A 52 -16.49 -6.63 21.76
C GLY A 52 -16.65 -5.42 20.82
N ALA A 53 -16.62 -4.17 21.30
CA ALA A 53 -17.02 -3.02 20.49
C ALA A 53 -15.98 -2.49 19.49
N SER A 54 -14.69 -2.80 19.68
CA SER A 54 -13.62 -2.40 18.74
C SER A 54 -13.25 -3.49 17.74
N LYS A 55 -13.86 -4.69 17.84
CA LYS A 55 -13.67 -5.75 16.85
C LYS A 55 -14.56 -5.47 15.65
N LEU A 56 -14.07 -4.65 14.72
CA LEU A 56 -14.63 -4.55 13.38
C LEU A 56 -14.45 -5.91 12.68
N THR A 57 -15.34 -6.86 12.96
CA THR A 57 -15.37 -8.15 12.27
C THR A 57 -15.90 -7.93 10.87
N ILE A 58 -14.98 -7.81 9.90
CA ILE A 58 -15.33 -7.90 8.49
C ILE A 58 -15.83 -9.32 8.26
N ARG A 59 -17.06 -9.44 7.75
CA ARG A 59 -17.64 -10.75 7.42
C ARG A 59 -16.79 -11.41 6.33
N GLU A 60 -16.56 -12.71 6.46
CA GLU A 60 -15.60 -13.43 5.61
C GLU A 60 -15.91 -13.33 4.11
N ASP A 61 -17.19 -13.29 3.74
CA ASP A 61 -17.64 -13.05 2.37
C ASP A 61 -17.21 -11.68 1.83
N THR A 62 -17.20 -10.65 2.67
CA THR A 62 -16.85 -9.27 2.34
C THR A 62 -15.35 -9.19 2.10
N PHE A 63 -14.56 -9.87 2.94
CA PHE A 63 -13.12 -10.01 2.74
C PHE A 63 -12.80 -10.76 1.44
N ASN A 64 -13.44 -11.91 1.18
CA ASN A 64 -13.26 -12.67 -0.06
C ASN A 64 -13.65 -11.86 -1.31
N ASN A 65 -14.73 -11.07 -1.24
CA ASN A 65 -15.12 -10.19 -2.33
C ASN A 65 -14.09 -9.08 -2.59
N MET A 66 -13.49 -8.52 -1.53
CA MET A 66 -12.40 -7.55 -1.67
C MET A 66 -11.16 -8.18 -2.33
N LEU A 67 -10.78 -9.40 -1.93
CA LEU A 67 -9.67 -10.14 -2.54
C LEU A 67 -9.93 -10.39 -4.03
N VAL A 68 -11.09 -10.95 -4.38
CA VAL A 68 -11.47 -11.24 -5.78
C VAL A 68 -11.44 -9.96 -6.62
N ARG A 69 -11.94 -8.84 -6.08
CA ARG A 69 -11.90 -7.55 -6.79
C ARG A 69 -10.46 -7.06 -6.98
N SER A 70 -9.62 -7.17 -5.95
CA SER A 70 -8.20 -6.77 -6.00
C SER A 70 -7.42 -7.57 -7.05
N PHE A 71 -7.56 -8.90 -7.04
CA PHE A 71 -6.95 -9.78 -8.05
C PHE A 71 -7.43 -9.45 -9.48
N LYS A 72 -8.72 -9.18 -9.67
CA LYS A 72 -9.26 -8.76 -10.99
C LYS A 72 -8.68 -7.43 -11.44
N THR A 73 -8.53 -6.46 -10.54
CA THR A 73 -7.92 -5.17 -10.90
C THR A 73 -6.44 -5.30 -11.23
N GLU A 74 -5.71 -6.14 -10.50
CA GLU A 74 -4.29 -6.38 -10.72
C GLU A 74 -4.03 -7.10 -12.06
N THR A 75 -4.79 -8.16 -12.34
CA THR A 75 -4.71 -8.87 -13.62
C THR A 75 -5.03 -7.97 -14.81
N HIS A 76 -6.04 -7.09 -14.68
CA HIS A 76 -6.37 -6.12 -15.71
C HIS A 76 -5.24 -5.10 -15.93
N ALA A 77 -4.67 -4.55 -14.85
CA ALA A 77 -3.56 -3.60 -14.93
C ALA A 77 -2.31 -4.24 -15.58
N ASN A 78 -1.97 -5.47 -15.20
CA ASN A 78 -0.85 -6.21 -15.80
C ASN A 78 -1.09 -6.48 -17.29
N ARG A 79 -2.33 -6.81 -17.69
CA ARG A 79 -2.67 -6.98 -19.11
C ARG A 79 -2.48 -5.69 -19.90
N LEU A 80 -2.97 -4.57 -19.38
CA LEU A 80 -2.81 -3.25 -20.02
C LEU A 80 -1.33 -2.85 -20.13
N LYS A 81 -0.55 -3.06 -19.07
CA LYS A 81 0.90 -2.82 -19.07
C LYS A 81 1.60 -3.62 -20.18
N ASN A 82 1.27 -4.90 -20.33
CA ASN A 82 1.83 -5.74 -21.38
C ASN A 82 1.42 -5.27 -22.78
N GLN A 83 0.17 -4.83 -22.97
CA GLN A 83 -0.28 -4.28 -24.26
C GLN A 83 0.48 -3.00 -24.62
N VAL A 84 0.66 -2.09 -23.67
CA VAL A 84 1.43 -0.85 -23.87
C VAL A 84 2.88 -1.16 -24.26
N GLU A 85 3.51 -2.12 -23.59
CA GLU A 85 4.89 -2.50 -23.91
C GLU A 85 5.02 -3.10 -25.32
N ILE A 86 4.06 -3.93 -25.74
CA ILE A 86 4.02 -4.49 -27.10
C ILE A 86 3.91 -3.37 -28.15
N GLU A 87 2.99 -2.42 -27.96
CA GLU A 87 2.83 -1.31 -28.91
C GLU A 87 4.05 -0.38 -28.93
N LYS A 88 4.68 -0.14 -27.77
CA LYS A 88 5.95 0.60 -27.69
C LYS A 88 7.04 -0.08 -28.52
N ASN A 89 7.16 -1.40 -28.40
CA ASN A 89 8.16 -2.18 -29.14
C ASN A 89 7.88 -2.18 -30.65
N LYS A 90 6.61 -2.25 -31.07
CA LYS A 90 6.24 -2.09 -32.49
C LYS A 90 6.65 -0.74 -33.04
N ILE A 91 6.37 0.34 -32.32
CA ILE A 91 6.76 1.71 -32.73
C ILE A 91 8.28 1.80 -32.84
N ALA A 92 9.02 1.27 -31.87
CA ALA A 92 10.49 1.27 -31.92
C ALA A 92 11.02 0.53 -33.15
N LEU A 93 10.46 -0.64 -33.48
CA LEU A 93 10.84 -1.39 -34.68
C LEU A 93 10.54 -0.63 -35.99
N ILE A 94 9.37 0.00 -36.09
CA ILE A 94 9.00 0.84 -37.24
C ILE A 94 9.96 2.02 -37.37
N PHE A 95 10.28 2.68 -36.26
CA PHE A 95 11.24 3.77 -36.23
C PHE A 95 12.62 3.32 -36.72
N MET A 96 13.17 2.24 -36.15
CA MET A 96 14.48 1.71 -36.53
C MET A 96 14.53 1.35 -38.02
N SER A 97 13.53 0.62 -38.53
CA SER A 97 13.50 0.25 -39.94
C SER A 97 13.40 1.46 -40.89
N SER A 98 12.64 2.48 -40.49
CA SER A 98 12.52 3.72 -41.27
C SER A 98 13.80 4.54 -41.24
N PHE A 99 14.45 4.59 -40.07
CA PHE A 99 15.72 5.26 -39.87
C PHE A 99 16.85 4.60 -40.67
N ASP A 100 16.95 3.27 -40.62
CA ASP A 100 17.93 2.50 -41.40
C ASP A 100 17.76 2.74 -42.91
N LYS A 101 16.51 2.78 -43.39
CA LYS A 101 16.20 3.10 -44.79
C LYS A 101 16.61 4.52 -45.15
N TYR A 102 16.34 5.49 -44.28
CA TYR A 102 16.76 6.88 -44.48
C TYR A 102 18.28 7.00 -44.57
N CYS A 103 19.03 6.37 -43.65
CA CYS A 103 20.48 6.36 -43.66
C CYS A 103 21.04 5.78 -44.96
N HIS A 104 20.50 4.65 -45.43
CA HIS A 104 20.92 4.06 -46.71
C HIS A 104 20.69 5.01 -47.90
N LEU A 105 19.53 5.66 -47.96
CA LEU A 105 19.23 6.59 -49.05
C LEU A 105 20.13 7.82 -49.00
N LYS A 106 20.37 8.38 -47.82
CA LYS A 106 21.24 9.55 -47.64
C LYS A 106 22.68 9.25 -48.07
N LEU A 107 23.21 8.10 -47.69
CA LEU A 107 24.54 7.65 -48.10
C LEU A 107 24.67 7.40 -49.61
N GLN A 108 23.60 6.95 -50.28
CA GLN A 108 23.62 6.79 -51.74
C GLN A 108 23.55 8.13 -52.48
N TYR A 109 22.82 9.10 -51.94
CA TYR A 109 22.73 10.44 -52.50
C TYR A 109 24.08 11.16 -52.42
N ASP A 110 24.76 11.10 -51.28
CA ASP A 110 26.05 11.76 -51.07
C ASP A 110 27.19 11.14 -51.90
N LYS A 111 27.05 9.89 -52.39
CA LYS A 111 28.00 9.25 -53.31
C LYS A 111 27.79 9.59 -54.79
N LYS A 112 26.65 10.20 -55.15
CA LYS A 112 26.28 10.56 -56.53
C LYS A 112 26.39 12.07 -56.80
N SER A 113 26.70 12.87 -55.77
CA SER A 113 27.00 14.31 -55.86
C SER A 113 28.50 14.54 -55.90
#